data_AF-A0A4R8DA06-F1
#
_entry.id   AF-A0A4R8DA06-F1
#
_cell.length_a   1.000
_cell.length_b   1.000
_cell.length_c   1.000
_cell.angle_alpha   90.00
_cell.angle_beta   90.00
_cell.angle_gamma   90.00
#
_symmetry.space_group_name_H-M   'P 1'
#
loop_
_entity.id
_entity.type
_entity.pdbx_description
1 polymer ?
#
loop_
_entity_poly.entity_id
_entity_poly.type
_entity_poly.pdbx_seq_one_letter_code
_entity_poly.pdbx_strand_id
1 'polypeptide(L)'
;MPSITIEVDTVLDTAYIRLAESPVARTVEHNEEINIDLDSFNVAIGIELLAEGAPVPFTDLVERYHVHTDVVELLRLIRPDVASYLELTKGNDGTTRAHAADHLEIVA
;
A
#
# COMPACT_ATOMS: atom_id res chain seq x y z
N MET A 1 6.44 -1.48 16.64
CA MET A 1 6.17 -0.28 15.82
C MET A 1 5.49 -0.75 14.56
N PRO A 2 4.40 -0.09 14.12
CA PRO A 2 3.80 -0.41 12.84
C PRO A 2 4.81 -0.06 11.73
N SER A 3 4.92 -0.95 10.75
CA SER A 3 5.68 -0.74 9.52
C SER A 3 4.78 -1.09 8.36
N ILE A 4 4.93 -0.37 7.25
CA ILE A 4 4.27 -0.70 5.99
C ILE A 4 5.33 -0.76 4.90
N THR A 5 5.11 -1.63 3.93
CA THR A 5 5.94 -1.72 2.73
C THR A 5 5.08 -1.40 1.53
N ILE A 6 5.62 -0.61 0.61
CA ILE A 6 4.96 -0.30 -0.65
C ILE A 6 5.86 -0.76 -1.80
N GLU A 7 5.26 -1.49 -2.72
CA GLU A 7 5.88 -1.99 -3.95
C GLU A 7 5.09 -1.42 -5.13
N VAL A 8 5.71 -0.67 -6.03
CA VAL A 8 5.03 -0.01 -7.16
C VAL A 8 5.54 -0.54 -8.49
N ASP A 9 4.62 -1.00 -9.32
CA ASP A 9 4.89 -1.34 -10.72
C ASP A 9 4.42 -0.21 -11.64
N THR A 10 5.39 0.59 -12.12
CA THR A 10 5.17 1.72 -13.02
C THR A 10 4.96 1.32 -14.48
N VAL A 11 5.08 0.04 -14.83
CA VAL A 11 4.77 -0.47 -16.17
C VAL A 11 3.30 -0.83 -16.27
N LEU A 12 2.74 -1.34 -15.16
CA LEU A 12 1.34 -1.74 -15.06
C LEU A 12 0.45 -0.72 -14.36
N ASP A 13 1.03 0.38 -13.87
CA ASP A 13 0.32 1.41 -13.10
C ASP A 13 -0.41 0.81 -11.88
N THR A 14 0.28 -0.09 -11.17
CA THR A 14 -0.25 -0.80 -10.00
C THR A 14 0.65 -0.64 -8.79
N ALA A 15 0.10 -0.87 -7.60
CA ALA A 15 0.88 -0.86 -6.37
C ALA A 15 0.37 -1.92 -5.39
N TYR A 16 1.29 -2.51 -4.64
CA TYR A 16 0.99 -3.38 -3.52
C TYR A 16 1.46 -2.72 -2.21
N ILE A 17 0.57 -2.64 -1.23
CA ILE A 17 0.85 -2.10 0.10
C ILE A 17 0.74 -3.23 1.12
N ARG A 18 1.87 -3.68 1.67
CA ARG A 18 1.91 -4.64 2.78
C ARG A 18 1.72 -3.90 4.10
N LEU A 19 0.72 -4.32 4.88
CA LEU A 19 0.37 -3.73 6.18
C LEU A 19 0.95 -4.50 7.37
N ALA A 20 1.23 -5.79 7.18
CA ALA A 20 1.81 -6.65 8.20
C ALA A 20 2.55 -7.85 7.57
N GLU A 21 3.55 -8.38 8.28
CA GLU A 21 4.18 -9.66 7.94
C GLU A 21 3.34 -10.83 8.47
N SER A 22 2.30 -11.18 7.72
CA SER A 22 1.42 -12.32 8.00
C SER A 22 1.06 -13.04 6.69
N PRO A 23 0.76 -14.35 6.71
CA PRO A 23 0.32 -15.05 5.51
C PRO A 23 -1.07 -14.58 5.03
N VAL A 24 -1.21 -14.42 3.71
CA VAL A 24 -2.52 -14.22 3.07
C VAL A 24 -3.33 -15.50 3.16
N ALA A 25 -4.47 -15.43 3.83
CA ALA A 25 -5.44 -16.52 3.87
C ALA A 25 -6.42 -16.43 2.69
N ARG A 26 -6.83 -15.21 2.31
CA ARG A 26 -7.65 -14.96 1.12
C ARG A 26 -7.55 -13.51 0.65
N THR A 27 -7.81 -13.30 -0.63
CA THR A 27 -7.96 -11.99 -1.25
C THR A 27 -9.44 -11.72 -1.51
N VAL A 28 -9.89 -10.49 -1.30
CA VAL A 28 -11.25 -10.05 -1.63
C VAL A 28 -11.22 -8.84 -2.55
N GLU A 29 -12.11 -8.83 -3.52
CA GLU A 29 -12.40 -7.62 -4.30
C GLU A 29 -13.13 -6.62 -3.39
N HIS A 30 -12.56 -5.43 -3.24
CA HIS A 30 -13.21 -4.31 -2.55
C HIS A 30 -14.03 -3.48 -3.55
N ASN A 31 -13.44 -3.19 -4.71
CA ASN A 31 -14.04 -2.60 -5.88
C ASN A 31 -13.19 -2.96 -7.12
N GLU A 32 -13.57 -2.45 -8.30
CA GLU A 32 -12.89 -2.73 -9.58
C GLU A 32 -11.40 -2.32 -9.62
N GLU A 33 -10.96 -1.44 -8.71
CA GLU A 33 -9.61 -0.88 -8.66
C GLU A 33 -8.79 -1.42 -7.48
N ILE A 34 -9.40 -2.16 -6.55
CA ILE A 34 -8.78 -2.49 -5.26
C ILE A 34 -9.12 -3.91 -4.81
N ASN A 35 -8.09 -4.70 -4.54
CA ASN A 35 -8.21 -5.93 -3.74
C ASN A 35 -7.63 -5.75 -2.34
N ILE A 36 -8.14 -6.55 -1.41
CA ILE A 36 -7.68 -6.58 -0.01
C ILE A 36 -7.28 -8.00 0.34
N ASP A 37 -6.03 -8.15 0.79
CA ASP A 37 -5.51 -9.40 1.32
C ASP A 37 -5.80 -9.50 2.80
N LEU A 38 -6.44 -10.61 3.17
CA LEU A 38 -6.89 -10.89 4.52
C LEU A 38 -6.14 -12.09 5.10
N ASP A 39 -5.84 -12.01 6.40
CA ASP A 39 -5.36 -13.14 7.18
C ASP A 39 -6.51 -14.10 7.60
N SER A 40 -6.17 -15.15 8.36
CA SER A 40 -7.15 -16.13 8.85
C SER A 40 -8.20 -15.55 9.82
N PHE A 41 -7.98 -14.34 10.33
CA PHE A 41 -8.89 -13.63 11.23
C PHE A 41 -9.70 -12.54 10.52
N ASN A 42 -9.59 -12.43 9.19
CA ASN A 42 -10.19 -11.38 8.37
C ASN A 42 -9.64 -9.97 8.63
N VAL A 43 -8.41 -9.87 9.13
CA VAL A 43 -7.69 -8.59 9.23
C VAL A 43 -6.97 -8.33 7.93
N ALA A 44 -7.05 -7.10 7.40
CA ALA A 44 -6.28 -6.72 6.22
C ALA A 44 -4.78 -6.65 6.53
N ILE A 45 -4.01 -7.34 5.71
CA ILE A 45 -2.55 -7.43 5.78
C ILE A 45 -1.87 -6.97 4.48
N GLY A 46 -2.65 -6.78 3.41
CA GLY A 46 -2.20 -6.25 2.14
C GLY A 46 -3.32 -5.51 1.40
N ILE A 47 -2.93 -4.54 0.57
CA ILE A 47 -3.83 -3.80 -0.34
C ILE A 47 -3.20 -3.86 -1.73
N GLU A 48 -3.94 -4.35 -2.72
CA GLU A 48 -3.56 -4.29 -4.12
C GLU A 48 -4.33 -3.15 -4.79
N LEU A 49 -3.60 -2.16 -5.30
CA LEU A 49 -4.11 -1.08 -6.12
C LEU A 49 -3.89 -1.47 -7.58
N LEU A 50 -4.98 -1.68 -8.31
CA LEU A 50 -4.99 -2.20 -9.68
C LEU A 50 -4.93 -1.09 -10.75
N ALA A 51 -4.93 0.17 -10.32
CA ALA A 51 -4.81 1.34 -11.18
C ALA A 51 -4.12 2.51 -10.45
N GLU A 52 -3.43 3.35 -11.21
CA GLU A 52 -2.82 4.58 -10.71
C GLU A 52 -3.90 5.51 -10.13
N GLY A 53 -3.62 6.08 -8.95
CA GLY A 53 -4.53 7.00 -8.28
C GLY A 53 -5.77 6.35 -7.63
N ALA A 54 -5.88 5.01 -7.63
CA ALA A 54 -6.96 4.31 -6.93
C ALA A 54 -7.04 4.76 -5.45
N PRO A 55 -8.21 5.24 -4.99
CA PRO A 55 -8.31 5.88 -3.69
C PRO A 55 -8.29 4.84 -2.55
N VAL A 56 -7.21 4.84 -1.76
CA VAL A 56 -7.09 3.95 -0.59
C VAL A 56 -8.31 4.11 0.35
N PRO A 57 -9.04 3.02 0.66
CA PRO A 57 -10.34 3.07 1.34
C PRO A 57 -10.19 3.14 2.87
N PHE A 58 -9.60 4.21 3.39
CA PHE A 58 -9.20 4.33 4.80
C PHE A 58 -10.31 4.02 5.81
N THR A 59 -11.55 4.48 5.57
CA THR A 59 -12.67 4.21 6.47
C THR A 59 -12.97 2.71 6.54
N ASP A 60 -13.02 2.05 5.38
CA ASP A 60 -13.33 0.63 5.31
C ASP A 60 -12.16 -0.23 5.84
N LEU A 61 -10.91 0.23 5.70
CA LEU A 61 -9.76 -0.43 6.34
C LEU A 61 -9.95 -0.56 7.86
N VAL A 62 -10.44 0.49 8.53
CA VAL A 62 -10.71 0.45 9.98
C VAL A 62 -11.98 -0.33 10.30
N GLU A 63 -13.09 0.03 9.64
CA GLU A 63 -14.43 -0.43 10.02
C GLU A 63 -14.73 -1.86 9.57
N ARG A 64 -14.21 -2.28 8.40
CA ARG A 64 -14.53 -3.56 7.78
C ARG A 64 -13.38 -4.54 7.78
N TYR A 65 -12.14 -4.05 7.71
CA TYR A 65 -10.95 -4.87 7.58
C TYR A 65 -10.03 -4.83 8.81
N HIS A 66 -10.49 -4.21 9.90
CA HIS A 66 -9.88 -4.27 11.22
C HIS A 66 -8.41 -3.79 11.27
N VAL A 67 -8.01 -2.92 10.35
CA VAL A 67 -6.69 -2.30 10.36
C VAL A 67 -6.62 -1.32 11.52
N HIS A 68 -5.55 -1.42 12.32
CA HIS A 68 -5.33 -0.53 13.45
C HIS A 68 -5.15 0.93 12.98
N THR A 69 -5.73 1.89 13.70
CA THR A 69 -5.70 3.31 13.35
C THR A 69 -4.28 3.84 13.10
N ASP A 70 -3.30 3.43 13.90
CA ASP A 70 -1.90 3.84 13.73
C ASP A 70 -1.33 3.47 12.35
N VAL A 71 -1.71 2.32 11.80
CA VAL A 71 -1.30 1.89 10.44
C VAL A 71 -1.99 2.75 9.39
N VAL A 72 -3.27 3.08 9.60
CA VAL A 72 -4.02 3.97 8.69
C VAL A 72 -3.44 5.38 8.69
N GLU A 73 -3.04 5.91 9.84
CA GLU A 73 -2.37 7.21 9.91
C GLU A 73 -1.01 7.20 9.21
N LEU A 74 -0.26 6.08 9.29
CA LEU A 74 0.97 5.91 8.51
C LEU A 74 0.68 5.92 7.00
N LEU A 75 -0.36 5.23 6.53
CA LEU A 75 -0.79 5.24 5.13
C LEU A 75 -1.18 6.65 4.64
N ARG A 76 -1.75 7.49 5.51
CA ARG A 76 -2.13 8.87 5.15
C ARG A 76 -0.94 9.74 4.81
N LEU A 77 0.26 9.45 5.34
CA LEU A 77 1.47 10.24 5.07
C LEU A 77 1.98 10.11 3.62
N ILE A 78 1.54 9.08 2.90
CA ILE A 78 1.95 8.80 1.51
C ILE A 78 1.06 9.55 0.48
N ARG A 79 -0.02 10.20 0.92
CA ARG A 79 -0.97 10.93 0.05
C ARG A 79 -0.33 12.21 -0.53
N PRO A 80 -0.72 12.64 -1.76
CA PRO A 80 -1.93 12.24 -2.47
C PRO A 80 -1.80 11.01 -3.37
N ASP A 81 -0.58 10.63 -3.74
CA ASP A 81 -0.34 9.58 -4.73
C ASP A 81 0.96 8.84 -4.39
N VAL A 82 0.88 7.51 -4.40
CA VAL A 82 2.00 6.63 -4.05
C VAL A 82 3.13 6.80 -5.06
N ALA A 83 2.81 6.94 -6.36
CA ALA A 83 3.81 7.15 -7.41
C ALA A 83 4.51 8.52 -7.24
N SER A 84 3.74 9.58 -7.01
CA SER A 84 4.24 10.93 -6.75
C SER A 84 5.12 10.99 -5.49
N TYR A 85 4.73 10.29 -4.41
CA TYR A 85 5.54 10.21 -3.19
C TYR A 85 6.89 9.53 -3.45
N LEU A 86 6.93 8.49 -4.28
CA LEU A 86 8.17 7.85 -4.71
C LEU A 86 9.02 8.77 -5.58
N GLU A 87 8.43 9.50 -6.53
CA GLU A 87 9.15 10.49 -7.34
C GLU A 87 9.80 11.59 -6.48
N LEU A 88 9.06 12.10 -5.48
CA LEU A 88 9.55 13.09 -4.52
C LEU A 88 10.74 12.56 -3.70
N THR A 89 10.67 11.31 -3.26
CA THR A 89 11.74 10.69 -2.47
C THR A 89 12.98 10.43 -3.32
N LYS A 90 12.80 10.01 -4.59
CA LYS A 90 13.89 9.82 -5.55
C LYS A 90 14.58 11.11 -5.99
N GLY A 91 13.85 12.22 -6.09
CA GLY A 91 14.41 13.52 -6.48
C GLY A 91 15.45 14.06 -5.50
N ASN A 92 15.43 13.59 -4.25
CA ASN A 92 16.40 13.98 -3.22
C ASN A 92 17.69 13.11 -3.26
N ASP A 93 17.61 11.90 -3.80
CA ASP A 93 18.72 10.96 -3.94
C ASP A 93 19.15 10.84 -5.41
N GLY A 94 20.11 11.69 -5.78
CA GLY A 94 20.65 11.76 -7.15
C GLY A 94 21.10 10.41 -7.71
N THR A 95 20.60 10.10 -8.90
CA THR A 95 20.98 8.99 -9.80
C THR A 95 20.62 7.59 -9.31
N THR A 96 19.45 7.07 -9.73
CA THR A 96 19.27 5.61 -9.84
C THR A 96 18.52 5.25 -11.12
N ARG A 97 19.10 4.33 -11.89
CA ARG A 97 18.50 3.68 -13.05
C ARG A 97 17.18 3.04 -12.64
N ALA A 98 16.12 3.26 -13.43
CA ALA A 98 14.81 2.65 -13.21
C ALA A 98 14.95 1.12 -13.18
N HIS A 99 14.73 0.54 -12.00
CA HIS A 99 14.46 -0.88 -11.84
C HIS A 99 12.94 -1.02 -11.74
N ALA A 100 12.37 -1.95 -12.51
CA ALA A 100 10.99 -2.37 -12.37
C ALA A 100 10.75 -2.82 -10.92
N ALA A 101 9.68 -2.32 -10.29
CA ALA A 101 9.38 -2.39 -8.86
C ALA A 101 10.22 -1.45 -7.97
N ASP A 102 9.67 -0.26 -7.70
CA ASP A 102 10.19 0.60 -6.64
C ASP A 102 9.71 0.09 -5.28
N HIS A 103 10.61 -0.03 -4.32
CA HIS A 103 10.35 -0.52 -2.98
C HIS A 103 10.56 0.58 -1.95
N LEU A 104 9.57 0.79 -1.09
CA LEU A 104 9.61 1.75 -0.01
C LEU A 104 9.14 1.09 1.29
N GLU A 105 9.98 1.15 2.31
CA GLU A 105 9.63 0.77 3.68
C GLU A 105 9.39 2.04 4.49
N ILE A 106 8.24 2.12 5.16
CA ILE A 106 7.91 3.23 6.05
C ILE A 106 7.70 2.67 7.45
N VAL A 107 8.45 3.24 8.39
CA VAL A 107 8.42 2.92 9.82
C VAL A 107 8.06 4.17 10.61
N ALA A 108 7.19 4.01 11.61
CA ALA A 108 6.80 5.05 12.56
C ALA A 108 7.56 4.94 13.88
#